data_AF-A0A1S6ILT9-F1
#
_entry.id   AF-A0A1S6ILT9-F1
#
_cell.length_a   1.000
_cell.length_b   1.000
_cell.length_c   1.000
_cell.angle_alpha   90.00
_cell.angle_beta   90.00
_cell.angle_gamma   90.00
#
_symmetry.space_group_name_H-M   'P 1'
#
loop_
_entity.id
_entity.type
_entity.pdbx_description
1 polymer ?
#
loop_
_entity_poly.entity_id
_entity_poly.type
_entity_poly.pdbx_seq_one_letter_code
_entity_poly.pdbx_strand_id
1 'polypeptide(L)' 'MIKQPIRNLSSSKTVPERLFDAIVHEDGKVEIEIKQKNNLLKVPWEDILYQIDKAVKHNK' A
#
# COMPACT_ATOMS: atom_id res chain seq x y z
N MET A 1 8.89 -4.60 13.81
CA MET A 1 8.42 -4.17 12.47
C MET A 1 8.24 -5.36 11.53
N ILE A 2 7.10 -5.47 10.82
CA ILE A 2 6.81 -6.54 9.85
C ILE A 2 6.68 -5.95 8.46
N LYS A 3 7.38 -6.54 7.46
CA LYS A 3 7.25 -6.16 6.05
C LYS A 3 6.38 -7.19 5.32
N GLN A 4 5.18 -6.79 4.96
CA GLN A 4 4.17 -7.64 4.31
C GLN A 4 4.02 -7.26 2.83
N PRO A 5 4.32 -8.16 1.88
CA PRO A 5 4.02 -7.91 0.48
C PRO A 5 2.50 -7.90 0.24
N ILE A 6 2.02 -6.83 -0.37
CA ILE A 6 0.64 -6.70 -0.84
C ILE A 6 0.58 -7.15 -2.31
N ARG A 7 -0.33 -8.08 -2.60
CA ARG A 7 -0.42 -8.74 -3.91
C ARG A 7 -1.80 -8.56 -4.52
N ASN A 8 -1.88 -8.60 -5.85
CA ASN A 8 -3.11 -8.53 -6.61
C ASN A 8 -3.90 -9.84 -6.50
N LEU A 9 -4.76 -9.95 -5.49
CA LEU A 9 -5.54 -11.17 -5.23
C LEU A 9 -6.57 -11.50 -6.32
N SER A 10 -6.85 -10.58 -7.24
CA SER A 10 -7.70 -10.83 -8.41
C SER A 10 -6.94 -11.53 -9.56
N SER A 11 -5.64 -11.79 -9.40
CA SER A 11 -4.82 -12.48 -10.40
C SER A 11 -5.13 -13.97 -10.45
N SER A 12 -5.21 -14.54 -11.65
CA SER A 12 -5.30 -15.99 -11.87
C SER A 12 -3.97 -16.73 -11.72
N LYS A 13 -2.86 -16.03 -11.45
CA LYS A 13 -1.53 -16.63 -11.27
C LYS A 13 -1.45 -17.34 -9.92
N THR A 14 -0.78 -18.49 -9.88
CA THR A 14 -0.51 -19.27 -8.66
C THR A 14 0.19 -18.45 -7.58
N VAL A 15 1.09 -17.56 -7.99
CA VAL A 15 1.66 -16.54 -7.11
C VAL A 15 1.20 -15.18 -7.65
N PRO A 16 0.25 -14.52 -6.96
CA PRO A 16 -0.28 -13.26 -7.45
C PRO A 16 0.79 -12.17 -7.50
N GLU A 17 0.68 -11.28 -8.48
CA GLU A 17 1.63 -10.19 -8.68
C GLU A 17 1.75 -9.30 -7.43
N ARG A 18 2.98 -8.94 -7.05
CA ARG A 18 3.24 -8.02 -5.94
C ARG A 18 3.03 -6.59 -6.42
N LEU A 19 2.17 -5.86 -5.73
CA LEU A 19 1.88 -4.46 -6.02
C LEU A 19 2.86 -3.54 -5.30
N PHE A 20 2.98 -3.71 -3.98
CA PHE A 20 3.87 -2.93 -3.11
C PHE A 20 4.07 -3.66 -1.77
N ASP A 21 4.79 -3.05 -0.85
CA ASP A 21 4.98 -3.57 0.51
C ASP A 21 4.29 -2.70 1.54
N ALA A 22 3.65 -3.32 2.52
CA ALA A 22 3.23 -2.66 3.76
C ALA A 22 4.28 -2.92 4.84
N ILE A 23 4.70 -1.86 5.52
CA ILE A 23 5.57 -1.89 6.68
C ILE A 23 4.70 -1.60 7.90
N VAL A 24 4.53 -2.61 8.76
CA VAL A 24 3.75 -2.53 9.99
C VAL A 24 4.70 -2.31 11.16
N HIS A 25 4.57 -1.16 11.81
CA HIS A 25 5.34 -0.78 12.99
C HIS A 25 4.73 -1.38 14.25
N GLU A 26 5.50 -1.44 15.33
CA GLU A 26 5.06 -2.03 16.61
C GLU A 26 3.98 -1.18 17.30
N ASP A 27 3.96 0.12 17.05
CA ASP A 27 2.93 1.05 17.50
C ASP A 27 1.65 1.01 16.66
N GLY A 28 1.56 0.07 15.71
CA GLY A 28 0.39 -0.13 14.85
C GLY A 28 0.35 0.80 13.63
N LYS A 29 1.29 1.72 13.47
CA LYS A 29 1.36 2.56 12.25
C LYS A 29 1.74 1.73 11.05
N VAL A 30 1.20 2.10 9.90
CA VAL A 30 1.47 1.40 8.64
C VAL A 30 2.00 2.39 7.60
N GLU A 31 3.12 2.04 6.97
CA GLU A 31 3.64 2.74 5.80
C GLU A 31 3.61 1.81 4.59
N ILE A 32 3.25 2.34 3.43
CA ILE A 32 3.36 1.66 2.15
C ILE A 32 4.70 2.04 1.51
N GLU A 33 5.50 1.04 1.20
CA GLU A 33 6.75 1.18 0.46
C GLU A 33 6.53 0.80 -1.01
N ILE A 34 6.71 1.78 -1.89
CA ILE A 34 6.57 1.66 -3.34
C ILE A 34 7.95 1.76 -3.96
N LYS A 35 8.33 0.74 -4.71
CA LYS A 35 9.58 0.76 -5.47
C LYS A 35 9.40 1.60 -6.73
N GLN A 36 10.19 2.67 -6.84
CA GLN A 36 10.34 3.41 -8.09
C GLN A 36 11.65 3.03 -8.77
N LYS A 37 11.94 3.62 -9.95
CA LYS A 37 13.12 3.26 -10.75
C LYS A 37 14.43 3.36 -9.95
N ASN A 38 14.61 4.44 -9.19
CA ASN A 38 15.88 4.76 -8.52
C ASN A 38 15.77 4.90 -6.99
N ASN A 39 14.57 4.86 -6.42
CA ASN A 39 14.36 5.04 -4.98
C ASN A 39 13.17 4.22 -4.48
N LEU A 40 13.04 4.18 -3.15
CA LEU A 40 11.88 3.64 -2.45
C LEU A 40 11.11 4.82 -1.88
N LEU A 41 9.85 4.96 -2.29
CA LEU A 41 8.93 5.93 -1.71
C LEU A 41 8.19 5.27 -0.55
N LYS A 42 8.15 5.92 0.60
CA LYS A 42 7.31 5.51 1.73
C LYS A 42 6.18 6.51 1.90
N VAL A 43 4.96 5.99 2.09
CA VAL A 43 3.75 6.80 2.26
C VAL A 43 2.96 6.23 3.43
N PRO A 44 2.56 7.04 4.42
CA PRO A 44 1.65 6.59 5.48
C PRO A 44 0.33 6.03 4.92
N TRP A 45 -0.16 4.94 5.49
CA TRP A 45 -1.42 4.34 5.06
C TRP A 45 -2.62 5.29 5.25
N GLU A 46 -2.60 6.07 6.33
CA GLU A 46 -3.62 7.04 6.67
C GLU A 46 -3.76 8.13 5.60
N ASP A 47 -2.65 8.56 5.01
CA ASP A 47 -2.64 9.55 3.94
C ASP A 47 -3.31 9.00 2.66
N ILE A 48 -3.12 7.70 2.38
CA ILE A 48 -3.75 7.02 1.24
C ILE A 48 -5.26 6.93 1.47
N LEU A 49 -5.68 6.48 2.66
CA LEU A 49 -7.10 6.39 3.03
C LEU A 49 -7.79 7.75 2.91
N TYR A 50 -7.16 8.83 3.42
CA TYR A 50 -7.69 10.18 3.33
C TYR A 50 -7.90 10.63 1.89
N GLN A 51 -6.93 10.39 1.00
CA GLN A 51 -7.04 10.75 -0.42
C GLN A 51 -8.17 9.99 -1.13
N ILE A 52 -8.30 8.69 -0.86
CA ILE A 52 -9.36 7.85 -1.43
C ILE A 52 -10.73 8.31 -0.93
N ASP A 53 -10.91 8.50 0.37
CA ASP A 53 -12.17 8.96 0.96
C ASP A 53 -12.58 10.32 0.38
N LYS A 54 -11.63 11.24 0.26
CA LYS A 54 -11.85 12.54 -0.40
C LYS A 54 -12.33 12.35 -1.84
N ALA A 55 -11.67 11.49 -2.63
CA ALA A 55 -12.05 11.23 -4.03
C ALA A 55 -13.44 10.58 -4.16
N VAL A 56 -13.78 9.63 -3.28
CA VAL A 56 -15.10 8.97 -3.26
C VAL A 56 -16.20 9.99 -2.93
N LYS A 57 -15.97 10.89 -1.98
CA LYS A 57 -16.94 11.94 -1.63
C LYS A 57 -17.15 12.97 -2.74
N HIS A 58 -16.12 13.27 -3.54
CA HIS A 58 -16.24 14.20 -4.67
C HIS A 58 -16.93 13.59 -5.90
N ASN A 59 -16.97 12.26 -6.03
CA ASN A 59 -17.61 11.56 -7.14
C ASN A 59 -19.05 11.08 -6.81
N LYS A 60 -19.58 11.47 -5.64
CA LYS A 60 -20.98 11.28 -5.24
C LYS A 60 -21.74 12.58 -5.39
#